data_AF-A0A1M4T2I7-F1
#
_entry.id   AF-A0A1M4T2I7-F1
#
_cell.length_a   1.000
_cell.length_b   1.000
_cell.length_c   1.000
_cell.angle_alpha   90.00
_cell.angle_beta   90.00
_cell.angle_gamma   90.00
#
_symmetry.space_group_name_H-M   'P 1'
#
loop_
_entity.id
_entity.type
_entity.pdbx_description
1 polymer ?
#
loop_
_entity_poly.entity_id
_entity_poly.type
_entity_poly.pdbx_seq_one_letter_code
_entity_poly.pdbx_strand_id
1 'polypeptide(L)'
;QADLLILDEWGYLPLHQEGARLLFDIISTCYETKSVIITTNIEFGRWKGFLFDEKLTAAIVDRLVHHSHMLIFTGKSYRMMNSLIK
;
A
#
# COMPACT_ATOMS: atom_id res chain seq x y z
N GLN A 1 12.25 3.96 17.61
CA GLN A 1 11.79 3.88 16.21
C GLN A 1 11.05 2.55 16.07
N ALA A 2 10.03 2.42 15.22
CA ALA A 2 9.28 1.17 15.07
C ALA A 2 9.97 0.19 14.10
N ASP A 3 9.90 -1.11 14.40
CA ASP A 3 10.44 -2.21 13.57
C ASP A 3 9.45 -2.70 12.48
N LEU A 4 8.17 -2.37 12.66
CA LEU A 4 7.08 -2.72 11.76
C LEU A 4 6.24 -1.48 11.43
N LEU A 5 6.02 -1.25 10.14
CA LEU A 5 5.08 -0.26 9.62
C LEU A 5 3.88 -0.96 9.00
N ILE A 6 2.66 -0.55 9.38
CA ILE A 6 1.41 -1.05 8.78
C ILE A 6 0.72 0.12 8.07
N LEU A 7 0.46 -0.07 6.78
CA LEU A 7 -0.23 0.88 5.92
C LEU A 7 -1.55 0.25 5.49
N ASP A 8 -2.62 0.64 6.20
CA ASP A 8 -3.97 0.15 5.93
C ASP A 8 -4.66 1.01 4.86
N GLU A 9 -5.56 0.40 4.08
CA GLU A 9 -6.37 1.07 3.04
C GLU A 9 -5.54 1.84 1.99
N TRP A 10 -4.42 1.25 1.58
CA TRP A 10 -3.49 1.85 0.63
C TRP A 10 -4.14 2.15 -0.73
N GLY A 11 -4.07 3.43 -1.11
CA GLY A 11 -4.61 3.95 -2.35
C GLY A 11 -6.08 4.37 -2.31
N TYR A 12 -6.71 4.40 -1.13
CA TYR A 12 -8.09 4.89 -0.98
C TYR A 12 -8.25 6.37 -1.34
N LEU A 13 -7.27 7.21 -0.99
CA LEU A 13 -7.24 8.64 -1.33
C LEU A 13 -6.04 8.97 -2.22
N PRO A 14 -6.21 9.84 -3.24
CA PRO A 14 -5.09 10.34 -4.01
C PRO A 14 -4.18 11.19 -3.13
N LEU A 15 -2.86 11.00 -3.28
CA LEU A 15 -1.87 11.80 -2.60
C LEU A 15 -1.50 13.00 -3.46
N HIS A 16 -1.36 14.16 -2.80
CA HIS A 16 -0.69 15.30 -3.39
C HIS A 16 0.83 15.05 -3.42
N GLN A 17 1.56 15.85 -4.21
CA GLN A 17 2.99 15.64 -4.48
C GLN A 17 3.84 15.47 -3.21
N GLU A 18 3.64 16.35 -2.23
CA GLU A 18 4.42 16.32 -0.98
C GLU A 18 4.14 15.04 -0.18
N GLY A 19 2.86 14.67 -0.01
CA GLY A 19 2.48 13.42 0.64
C GLY A 19 3.08 12.19 -0.03
N ALA A 20 3.11 12.14 -1.36
CA ALA A 20 3.73 11.04 -2.10
C ALA A 20 5.25 10.97 -1.89
N ARG A 21 5.94 12.11 -1.82
CA ARG A 21 7.38 12.18 -1.52
C ARG A 21 7.70 11.74 -0.11
N LEU A 22 6.96 12.22 0.88
CA LEU A 22 7.12 11.81 2.28
C LEU A 22 6.93 10.30 2.44
N LEU A 23 5.94 9.74 1.74
CA LEU A 23 5.71 8.31 1.74
C LEU A 23 6.86 7.54 1.10
N PHE A 24 7.41 8.03 -0.01
CA PHE A 24 8.60 7.45 -0.62
C PHE A 24 9.80 7.44 0.34
N ASP A 25 10.02 8.52 1.08
CA ASP A 25 11.11 8.61 2.06
C ASP A 25 10.93 7.58 3.19
N ILE A 26 9.69 7.40 3.67
CA ILE A 26 9.35 6.38 4.67
C ILE A 26 9.63 4.97 4.13
N ILE A 27 9.12 4.63 2.94
CA ILE A 27 9.34 3.32 2.32
C ILE A 27 10.84 3.09 2.07
N SER A 28 11.56 4.09 1.60
CA SER A 28 13.01 4.01 1.36
C SER A 28 13.79 3.79 2.65
N THR A 29 13.37 4.38 3.76
CA THR A 29 13.99 4.16 5.07
C THR A 29 13.69 2.76 5.61
N CYS A 30 12.55 2.16 5.27
CA CYS A 30 12.19 0.81 5.70
C CYS A 30 12.83 -0.29 4.84
N TYR A 31 13.13 0.02 3.57
CA TYR A 31 13.71 -0.93 2.63
C TYR A 31 14.96 -1.62 3.21
N GLU A 32 14.99 -2.95 3.14
CA GLU A 32 16.05 -3.84 3.67
C GLU A 32 16.35 -3.74 5.18
N THR A 33 15.62 -2.93 5.95
CA THR A 33 15.90 -2.71 7.38
C THR A 33 14.70 -2.96 8.30
N LYS A 34 13.46 -2.83 7.80
CA LYS A 34 12.22 -2.94 8.58
C LYS A 34 11.13 -3.68 7.81
N SER A 35 10.19 -4.27 8.54
CA SER A 35 9.03 -4.91 7.94
C SER A 35 7.94 -3.90 7.61
N VAL A 36 7.29 -4.09 6.46
CA VAL A 36 6.17 -3.27 6.00
C VAL A 36 5.00 -4.19 5.65
N ILE A 37 3.83 -3.94 6.22
CA ILE A 37 2.57 -4.57 5.83
C ILE A 37 1.71 -3.52 5.15
N ILE A 38 1.20 -3.86 3.96
CA ILE A 38 0.30 -3.00 3.20
C ILE A 38 -0.99 -3.77 2.94
N THR A 39 -2.13 -3.17 3.25
CA THR A 39 -3.43 -3.67 2.82
C THR A 39 -3.95 -2.78 1.71
N THR A 40 -4.47 -3.37 0.63
CA THR A 40 -5.02 -2.61 -0.48
C THR A 40 -6.12 -3.42 -1.16
N ASN A 41 -7.14 -2.72 -1.65
CA ASN A 41 -8.11 -3.26 -2.59
C ASN A 41 -7.78 -2.89 -4.05
N ILE A 42 -6.60 -2.31 -4.30
CA ILE A 42 -6.16 -1.80 -5.60
C ILE A 42 -4.98 -2.63 -6.12
N GLU A 43 -5.13 -3.16 -7.33
CA GLU A 43 -4.07 -3.86 -8.06
C GLU A 43 -2.86 -2.94 -8.31
N PHE A 44 -1.63 -3.48 -8.25
CA PHE A 44 -0.39 -2.72 -8.46
C PHE A 44 -0.39 -1.84 -9.71
N GLY A 45 -0.94 -2.34 -10.83
CA GLY A 45 -1.00 -1.59 -12.09
C GLY A 45 -1.83 -0.30 -12.03
N ARG A 46 -2.69 -0.15 -11.01
CA ARG A 46 -3.54 1.03 -10.80
C ARG A 46 -2.95 2.01 -9.79
N TRP A 47 -1.81 1.71 -9.17
CA TRP A 47 -1.24 2.58 -8.14
C TRP A 47 -0.79 3.94 -8.66
N LYS A 48 -0.46 4.02 -9.95
CA LYS A 48 -0.22 5.29 -10.66
C LYS A 48 -1.38 6.29 -10.57
N GLY A 49 -2.59 5.84 -10.25
CA GLY A 49 -3.77 6.69 -10.17
C GLY A 49 -3.85 7.51 -8.88
N PHE A 50 -3.20 7.06 -7.80
CA PHE A 50 -3.22 7.76 -6.51
C PHE A 50 -1.84 8.22 -6.06
N LEU A 51 -0.76 7.61 -6.57
CA LEU A 51 0.61 8.11 -6.41
C LEU A 51 0.90 9.19 -7.46
N PHE A 52 1.60 10.23 -7.04
CA PHE A 52 1.76 11.48 -7.78
C PHE A 52 2.26 11.34 -9.23
N ASP A 53 3.30 10.54 -9.47
CA ASP A 53 3.83 10.30 -10.81
C ASP A 53 4.30 8.85 -11.02
N GLU A 54 4.48 8.47 -12.29
CA GLU A 54 4.85 7.11 -12.70
C GLU A 54 6.25 6.69 -12.23
N LYS A 55 7.21 7.63 -12.17
CA LYS A 55 8.58 7.33 -11.74
C LYS A 55 8.62 7.04 -10.24
N LEU A 56 7.95 7.86 -9.44
CA LEU A 56 7.82 7.67 -8.00
C LEU A 56 7.07 6.39 -7.68
N THR A 57 5.98 6.12 -8.40
CA THR A 57 5.21 4.89 -8.29
C THR A 57 6.09 3.67 -8.54
N ALA A 58 6.82 3.64 -9.65
CA ALA A 58 7.71 2.53 -9.98
C ALA A 58 8.78 2.33 -8.91
N ALA A 59 9.37 3.41 -8.40
CA ALA A 59 10.40 3.35 -7.36
C ALA A 59 9.88 2.82 -6.02
N ILE A 60 8.64 3.15 -5.63
CA ILE A 60 7.98 2.60 -4.44
C ILE A 60 7.69 1.11 -4.65
N VAL A 61 7.07 0.76 -5.78
CA VAL A 61 6.68 -0.62 -6.08
C VAL A 61 7.89 -1.53 -6.11
N ASP A 62 8.96 -1.13 -6.79
CA ASP A 62 10.23 -1.88 -6.88
C ASP A 62 10.78 -2.27 -5.50
N ARG A 63 10.86 -1.31 -4.57
CA ARG A 63 11.30 -1.54 -3.18
C ARG A 63 10.39 -2.47 -2.41
N LEU A 64 9.07 -2.32 -2.58
CA LEU A 64 8.10 -3.15 -1.88
C LEU A 64 8.11 -4.59 -2.38
N VAL A 65 8.16 -4.80 -3.70
CA VAL A 65 8.01 -6.15 -4.26
C VAL A 65 9.26 -7.02 -4.09
N HIS A 66 10.46 -6.42 -4.05
CA HIS A 66 11.73 -7.15 -4.01
C HIS A 66 11.83 -8.17 -2.86
N HIS A 67 11.33 -7.82 -1.68
CA HIS A 67 11.32 -8.70 -0.50
C HIS A 67 9.92 -8.81 0.12
N SER A 68 8.90 -9.10 -0.71
CA SER A 68 7.52 -9.24 -0.24
C SER A 68 6.95 -10.65 -0.35
N HIS A 69 5.92 -10.89 0.45
CA HIS A 69 4.97 -11.98 0.26
C HIS A 69 3.60 -11.39 -0.08
N MET A 70 3.07 -11.73 -1.25
CA MET A 70 1.76 -11.26 -1.68
C MET A 70 0.68 -12.24 -1.22
N LEU A 71 -0.27 -11.75 -0.43
CA LEU A 71 -1.45 -12.49 -0.02
C LEU A 71 -2.67 -11.95 -0.75
N ILE A 72 -3.28 -12.78 -1.59
CA ILE A 72 -4.46 -12.43 -2.37
C ILE A 72 -5.70 -12.92 -1.62
N PHE A 73 -6.52 -11.98 -1.16
CA PHE A 73 -7.78 -12.28 -0.51
C PHE A 73 -8.92 -12.26 -1.53
N THR A 74 -9.71 -13.34 -1.57
CA THR A 74 -10.90 -13.46 -2.40
C THR A 74 -12.10 -13.86 -1.54
N GLY A 75 -13.31 -13.60 -2.01
CA GLY A 75 -14.54 -13.96 -1.31
C GLY A 75 -15.46 -12.79 -1.02
N LYS A 76 -16.55 -13.07 -0.31
CA LYS A 76 -17.57 -12.07 0.05
C LYS A 76 -17.09 -11.24 1.23
N SER A 77 -17.52 -9.98 1.28
CA SER A 77 -17.28 -9.12 2.43
C SER A 77 -17.84 -9.75 3.71
N TYR A 78 -16.97 -9.95 4.70
CA TYR A 78 -17.36 -10.44 6.01
C TYR A 78 -18.38 -9.51 6.68
N ARG A 79 -18.22 -8.18 6.50
CA ARG A 79 -19.15 -7.18 7.03
C ARG A 79 -20.56 -7.35 6.45
N MET A 80 -20.67 -7.68 5.16
CA MET A 80 -21.97 -7.91 4.52
C MET A 80 -22.61 -9.22 4.97
N MET A 81 -21.83 -10.30 5.08
CA MET A 81 -22.35 -11.60 5.51
C MET A 81 -22.92 -11.59 6.93
N ASN A 82 -22.32 -10.77 7.80
CA ASN A 82 -22.70 -10.65 9.20
C ASN A 82 -23.54 -9.39 9.49
N SER A 83 -23.95 -8.66 8.45
CA SER A 83 -24.84 -7.51 8.59
C SER A 83 -26.23 -7.97 9.03
N LEU A 84 -26.81 -7.26 10.00
CA LEU A 84 -28.21 -7.47 10.42
C LEU A 84 -29.21 -6.94 9.38
N ILE A 85 -28.74 -6.13 8.44
CA ILE A 85 -29.51 -5.61 7.33
C ILE A 85 -29.49 -6.68 6.23
N LYS A 86 -30.57 -7.46 6.14
CA LYS A 86 -30.90 -8.30 4.97
C LYS A 86 -31.73 -7.51 3.98
#